data_AF-A0A3B8WBX4-F1
#
_entry.id   AF-A0A3B8WBX4-F1
#
_cell.length_a   1.000
_cell.length_b   1.000
_cell.length_c   1.000
_cell.angle_alpha   90.00
_cell.angle_beta   90.00
_cell.angle_gamma   90.00
#
_symmetry.space_group_name_H-M   'P 1'
#
loop_
_entity.id
_entity.type
_entity.pdbx_description
1 polymer ?
#
loop_
_entity_poly.entity_id
_entity_poly.type
_entity_poly.pdbx_seq_one_letter_code
_entity_poly.pdbx_strand_id
1 'polypeptide(L)'
;MFGLDFVSKTATHLVKTFEDNVRQGQQQLEKWLGDTGMMEDTKLSTLSEISDAYRTMAEDLLLHPLRFASAEIDLARKHLGLARYTLTRLTGQPTEPVAEPDPDDRRFLAEDWHRHLSFDVLQQAYLINSRAFLSWVEGMEGLPGPGRDQMLFYARQLTSALSPSNYPLTNPEVLRITWERKGMNLVDGARNLVDDIRQNPNLFNVAMTDRSAFEVGGNLATTPGKVVYQN
;
A
#
# COMPACT_ATOMS: atom_id res chain seq x y z
N MET A 1 -12.62 -38.56 -18.99
CA MET A 1 -13.52 -37.85 -18.06
C MET A 1 -13.11 -37.99 -16.58
N PHE A 2 -11.82 -38.24 -16.26
CA PHE A 2 -11.35 -38.53 -14.88
C PHE A 2 -10.43 -37.44 -14.28
N GLY A 3 -10.00 -36.44 -15.05
CA GLY A 3 -9.03 -35.43 -14.59
C GLY A 3 -9.64 -34.21 -13.89
N LEU A 4 -10.85 -33.78 -14.29
CA LEU A 4 -11.46 -32.55 -13.77
C LEU A 4 -12.02 -32.72 -12.34
N ASP A 5 -12.48 -33.92 -12.00
CA ASP A 5 -13.05 -34.21 -10.67
C ASP A 5 -11.97 -34.32 -9.58
N PHE A 6 -10.77 -34.79 -9.93
CA PHE A 6 -9.62 -34.82 -9.03
C PHE A 6 -9.06 -33.41 -8.76
N VAL A 7 -8.95 -32.59 -9.80
CA VAL A 7 -8.51 -31.18 -9.67
C VAL A 7 -9.52 -30.38 -8.85
N SER A 8 -10.82 -30.57 -9.10
CA SER A 8 -11.89 -29.92 -8.33
C SER A 8 -11.83 -30.30 -6.84
N LYS A 9 -11.77 -31.59 -6.52
CA LYS A 9 -11.69 -32.07 -5.12
C LYS A 9 -10.43 -31.58 -4.40
N THR A 10 -9.31 -31.52 -5.11
CA THR A 10 -8.04 -31.02 -4.56
C THR A 10 -8.11 -29.51 -4.32
N ALA A 11 -8.71 -28.75 -5.23
CA ALA A 11 -8.95 -27.32 -5.06
C ALA A 11 -9.90 -27.06 -3.88
N THR A 12 -11.03 -27.76 -3.77
CA THR A 12 -11.96 -27.62 -2.64
C THR A 12 -11.30 -27.98 -1.31
N HIS A 13 -10.47 -29.02 -1.27
CA HIS A 13 -9.74 -29.40 -0.07
C HIS A 13 -8.70 -28.34 0.34
N LEU A 14 -7.99 -27.75 -0.63
CA LEU A 14 -7.03 -26.68 -0.39
C LEU A 14 -7.71 -25.39 0.08
N VAL A 15 -8.83 -25.00 -0.54
CA VAL A 15 -9.66 -23.87 -0.10
C VAL A 15 -10.10 -24.09 1.35
N LYS A 16 -10.66 -25.26 1.67
CA LYS A 16 -11.12 -25.57 3.04
C LYS A 16 -9.99 -25.57 4.06
N THR A 17 -8.82 -26.13 3.71
CA THR A 17 -7.65 -26.15 4.59
C THR A 17 -7.12 -24.74 4.82
N PHE A 18 -7.13 -23.90 3.80
CA PHE A 18 -6.75 -22.50 3.90
C PHE A 18 -7.74 -21.71 4.76
N GLU A 19 -9.05 -21.85 4.54
CA GLU A 19 -10.11 -21.24 5.37
C GLU A 19 -9.95 -21.61 6.85
N ASP A 20 -9.75 -22.90 7.15
CA ASP A 20 -9.58 -23.40 8.52
C ASP A 20 -8.32 -22.82 9.18
N ASN A 21 -7.20 -22.76 8.47
CA ASN A 21 -5.95 -22.19 8.97
C ASN A 21 -6.04 -20.67 9.21
N VAL A 22 -6.67 -19.93 8.29
CA VAL A 22 -6.87 -18.49 8.44
C VAL A 22 -7.79 -18.21 9.64
N ARG A 23 -8.89 -18.95 9.78
CA ARG A 23 -9.80 -18.82 10.92
C ARG A 23 -9.10 -19.13 12.24
N GLN A 24 -8.27 -20.18 12.28
CA GLN A 24 -7.49 -20.54 13.46
C GLN A 24 -6.45 -19.45 13.80
N GLY A 25 -5.80 -18.88 12.79
CA GLY A 25 -4.87 -17.76 12.95
C GLY A 25 -5.55 -16.52 13.52
N GLN A 26 -6.72 -16.14 12.99
CA GLN A 26 -7.53 -15.03 13.51
C GLN A 26 -7.87 -15.24 14.98
N GLN A 27 -8.37 -16.42 15.37
CA GLN A 27 -8.73 -16.72 16.76
C GLN A 27 -7.53 -16.69 17.72
N GLN A 28 -6.36 -17.15 17.27
CA GLN A 28 -5.13 -17.09 18.07
C GLN A 28 -4.65 -15.65 18.23
N LEU A 29 -4.75 -14.84 17.17
CA LEU A 29 -4.38 -13.44 17.19
C LEU A 29 -5.32 -12.63 18.09
N GLU A 30 -6.63 -12.81 17.97
CA GLU A 30 -7.65 -12.21 18.83
C GLU A 30 -7.42 -12.53 20.29
N LYS A 31 -7.12 -13.81 20.60
CA LYS A 31 -6.82 -14.24 21.96
C LYS A 31 -5.54 -13.59 22.50
N TRP A 32 -4.47 -13.57 21.70
CA TRP A 32 -3.20 -12.95 22.09
C TRP A 32 -3.31 -11.43 22.29
N LEU A 33 -4.09 -10.76 21.43
CA LEU A 33 -4.36 -9.32 21.49
C LEU A 33 -5.31 -8.95 22.64
N GLY A 34 -6.31 -9.79 22.93
CA GLY A 34 -7.21 -9.64 24.07
C GLY A 34 -6.48 -9.79 25.41
N ASP A 35 -5.53 -10.73 25.50
CA ASP A 35 -4.73 -10.96 26.70
C ASP A 35 -3.70 -9.84 26.97
N THR A 36 -3.33 -9.02 25.98
CA THR A 36 -2.37 -7.91 26.14
C THR A 36 -3.00 -6.58 26.55
N GLY A 37 -4.33 -6.43 26.49
CA GLY A 37 -5.04 -5.19 26.85
C GLY A 37 -4.64 -3.95 26.04
N MET A 38 -3.96 -4.13 24.91
CA MET A 38 -3.30 -3.06 24.14
C MET A 38 -4.13 -2.53 22.94
N MET A 39 -5.33 -3.06 22.70
CA MET A 39 -6.15 -2.69 21.53
C MET A 39 -7.63 -2.51 21.84
N GLU A 40 -8.19 -1.41 21.32
CA GLU A 40 -9.60 -1.03 21.34
C GLU A 40 -10.39 -1.86 20.31
N ASP A 41 -11.67 -2.17 20.55
CA ASP A 41 -12.52 -3.03 19.68
C ASP A 41 -12.49 -2.63 18.20
N THR A 42 -12.36 -1.34 17.91
CA THR A 42 -12.26 -0.78 16.54
C THR A 42 -11.01 -1.25 15.78
N LYS A 43 -9.90 -1.51 16.48
CA LYS A 43 -8.67 -2.03 15.85
C LYS A 43 -8.80 -3.52 15.55
N LEU A 44 -9.49 -4.27 16.41
CA LEU A 44 -9.80 -5.68 16.20
C LEU A 44 -10.74 -5.88 15.00
N SER A 45 -11.78 -5.05 14.87
CA SER A 45 -12.68 -5.11 13.70
C SER A 45 -11.92 -4.82 12.40
N THR A 46 -11.05 -3.81 12.40
CA THR A 46 -10.21 -3.47 11.23
C THR A 46 -9.28 -4.62 10.84
N LEU A 47 -8.66 -5.31 11.82
CA LEU A 47 -7.81 -6.47 11.54
C LEU A 47 -8.61 -7.65 10.96
N SER A 48 -9.82 -7.90 11.47
CA SER A 48 -10.72 -8.91 10.91
C SER A 48 -11.09 -8.57 9.48
N GLU A 49 -11.49 -7.32 9.21
CA GLU A 49 -11.86 -6.81 7.89
C GLU A 49 -10.73 -6.97 6.86
N ILE A 50 -9.49 -6.64 7.25
CA ILE A 50 -8.30 -6.83 6.42
C ILE A 50 -8.09 -8.33 6.13
N SER A 51 -8.20 -9.18 7.15
CA SER A 51 -8.01 -10.62 7.01
C SER A 51 -9.06 -11.26 6.11
N ASP A 52 -10.32 -10.83 6.22
CA ASP A 52 -11.41 -11.31 5.36
C ASP A 52 -11.18 -10.88 3.92
N ALA A 53 -10.75 -9.63 3.68
CA ALA A 53 -10.33 -9.17 2.36
C ALA A 53 -9.22 -10.05 1.75
N TYR A 54 -8.18 -10.39 2.52
CA TYR A 54 -7.12 -11.28 2.04
C TYR A 54 -7.60 -12.71 1.77
N ARG A 55 -8.50 -13.23 2.60
CA ARG A 55 -9.10 -14.56 2.39
C ARG A 55 -9.85 -14.59 1.07
N THR A 56 -10.70 -13.61 0.82
CA THR A 56 -11.45 -13.47 -0.42
C THR A 56 -10.52 -13.37 -1.64
N MET A 57 -9.45 -12.57 -1.56
CA MET A 57 -8.45 -12.52 -2.64
C MET A 57 -7.82 -13.89 -2.92
N ALA A 58 -7.52 -14.66 -1.88
CA ALA A 58 -6.95 -16.00 -2.03
C ALA A 58 -7.95 -17.02 -2.59
N GLU A 59 -9.22 -16.96 -2.16
CA GLU A 59 -10.31 -17.77 -2.71
C GLU A 59 -10.52 -17.47 -4.20
N ASP A 60 -10.55 -16.20 -4.58
CA ASP A 60 -10.70 -15.76 -5.96
C ASP A 60 -9.61 -16.32 -6.88
N LEU A 61 -8.35 -16.33 -6.39
CA LEU A 61 -7.21 -16.91 -7.10
C LEU A 61 -7.41 -18.41 -7.38
N LEU A 62 -7.98 -19.15 -6.42
CA LEU A 62 -8.24 -20.58 -6.54
C LEU A 62 -9.45 -20.88 -7.43
N LEU A 63 -10.47 -20.02 -7.40
CA LEU A 63 -11.73 -20.21 -8.13
C LEU A 63 -11.67 -19.72 -9.59
N HIS A 64 -10.77 -18.79 -9.91
CA HIS A 64 -10.65 -18.19 -11.25
C HIS A 64 -9.26 -18.31 -11.88
N PRO A 65 -8.72 -19.54 -12.06
CA PRO A 65 -7.34 -19.76 -12.50
C PRO A 65 -7.04 -19.20 -13.91
N LEU A 66 -8.04 -19.13 -14.80
CA LEU A 66 -7.86 -18.57 -16.14
C LEU A 66 -7.66 -17.04 -16.13
N ARG A 67 -8.35 -16.32 -15.23
CA ARG A 67 -8.18 -14.87 -15.07
C ARG A 67 -6.81 -14.57 -14.44
N PHE A 68 -6.40 -15.38 -13.47
CA PHE A 68 -5.06 -15.28 -12.90
C PHE A 68 -3.99 -15.54 -13.98
N ALA A 69 -4.13 -16.60 -14.78
CA ALA A 69 -3.20 -16.89 -15.86
C ALA A 69 -3.11 -15.77 -16.91
N SER A 70 -4.24 -15.14 -17.27
CA SER A 70 -4.21 -14.00 -18.20
C SER A 70 -3.54 -12.77 -17.60
N ALA A 71 -3.75 -12.50 -16.30
CA ALA A 71 -3.06 -11.44 -15.57
C ALA A 71 -1.53 -11.66 -15.52
N GLU A 72 -1.09 -12.90 -15.25
CA GLU A 72 0.32 -13.28 -15.27
C GLU A 72 0.96 -13.11 -16.66
N ILE A 73 0.24 -13.44 -17.74
CA ILE A 73 0.73 -13.23 -19.11
C ILE A 73 0.89 -11.73 -19.42
N ASP A 74 -0.08 -10.90 -19.02
CA ASP A 74 0.01 -9.45 -19.20
C ASP A 74 1.17 -8.84 -18.39
N LEU A 75 1.35 -9.31 -17.14
CA LEU A 75 2.46 -8.93 -16.28
C LEU A 75 3.81 -9.32 -16.90
N ALA A 76 3.93 -10.55 -17.41
CA ALA A 76 5.13 -11.02 -18.11
C ALA A 76 5.42 -10.17 -19.35
N ARG A 77 4.40 -9.81 -20.15
CA ARG A 77 4.56 -8.91 -21.30
C ARG A 77 5.10 -7.54 -20.89
N LYS A 78 4.57 -6.95 -19.82
CA LYS A 78 5.04 -5.65 -19.29
C LYS A 78 6.49 -5.74 -18.80
N HIS A 79 6.86 -6.81 -18.09
CA HIS A 79 8.24 -7.03 -17.66
C HIS A 79 9.22 -7.26 -18.81
N LEU A 80 8.82 -7.98 -19.86
CA LEU A 80 9.62 -8.09 -21.09
C LEU A 80 9.78 -6.73 -21.77
N GLY A 81 8.71 -5.92 -21.80
CA GLY A 81 8.76 -4.53 -22.22
C GLY A 81 9.79 -3.72 -21.43
N LEU A 82 9.77 -3.85 -20.10
CA LEU A 82 10.68 -3.13 -19.20
C LEU A 82 12.14 -3.59 -19.37
N ALA A 83 12.37 -4.89 -19.58
CA ALA A 83 13.69 -5.42 -19.90
C ALA A 83 14.22 -4.82 -21.22
N ARG A 84 13.38 -4.77 -22.27
CA ARG A 84 13.73 -4.14 -23.54
C ARG A 84 14.01 -2.64 -23.35
N TYR A 85 13.16 -1.92 -22.63
CA TYR A 85 13.35 -0.52 -22.28
C TYR A 85 14.71 -0.27 -21.62
N THR A 86 15.05 -1.10 -20.62
CA THR A 86 16.31 -1.03 -19.88
C THR A 86 17.51 -1.23 -20.80
N LEU A 87 17.47 -2.24 -21.67
CA LEU A 87 18.54 -2.51 -22.65
C LEU A 87 18.71 -1.34 -23.63
N THR A 88 17.61 -0.77 -24.14
CA THR A 88 17.65 0.38 -25.05
C THR A 88 18.20 1.64 -24.36
N ARG A 89 17.84 1.89 -23.10
CA ARG A 89 18.38 3.00 -22.31
C ARG A 89 19.88 2.84 -22.03
N LEU A 90 20.35 1.61 -21.79
CA LEU A 90 21.77 1.32 -21.60
C LEU A 90 22.62 1.62 -22.84
N THR A 91 22.05 1.51 -24.04
CA THR A 91 22.73 1.89 -25.30
C THR A 91 22.62 3.39 -25.61
N GLY A 92 22.00 4.18 -24.72
CA GLY A 92 21.83 5.63 -24.88
C GLY A 92 20.74 6.03 -25.88
N GLN A 93 19.94 5.07 -26.36
CA GLN A 93 18.85 5.37 -27.29
C GLN A 93 17.62 5.89 -26.54
N PRO A 94 16.92 6.90 -27.09
CA PRO A 94 15.65 7.33 -26.54
C PRO A 94 14.61 6.22 -26.74
N THR A 95 13.81 5.97 -25.71
CA THR A 95 12.71 5.00 -25.75
C THR A 95 11.61 5.47 -24.81
N GLU A 96 10.37 5.21 -25.19
CA GLU A 96 9.21 5.51 -24.35
C GLU A 96 9.18 4.55 -23.15
N PRO A 97 8.89 5.04 -21.93
CA PRO A 97 8.66 4.21 -20.75
C PRO A 97 7.52 3.22 -20.95
N VAL A 98 7.61 2.08 -20.27
CA VAL A 98 6.55 1.04 -20.32
C VAL A 98 5.40 1.38 -19.39
N ALA A 99 5.70 2.08 -18.29
CA ALA A 99 4.72 2.56 -17.34
C ALA A 99 5.13 3.94 -16.82
N GLU A 100 4.28 4.94 -17.05
CA GLU A 100 4.47 6.28 -16.50
C GLU A 100 3.54 6.50 -15.31
N PRO A 101 3.92 7.29 -14.30
CA PRO A 101 3.05 7.63 -13.18
C PRO A 101 1.84 8.43 -13.67
N ASP A 102 0.73 8.37 -12.93
CA ASP A 102 -0.42 9.21 -13.27
C ASP A 102 -0.04 10.69 -13.08
N PRO A 103 -0.62 11.63 -13.85
CA PRO A 103 -0.26 13.05 -13.78
C PRO A 103 -0.40 13.67 -12.37
N ASP A 104 -1.31 13.13 -11.56
CA ASP A 104 -1.58 13.57 -10.20
C ASP A 104 -0.69 12.87 -9.14
N ASP A 105 0.12 11.87 -9.53
CA ASP A 105 0.98 11.13 -8.61
C ASP A 105 2.25 11.92 -8.28
N ARG A 106 2.16 12.71 -7.21
CA ARG A 106 3.24 13.60 -6.77
C ARG A 106 4.51 12.88 -6.31
N ARG A 107 4.45 11.56 -6.06
CA ARG A 107 5.57 10.77 -5.51
C ARG A 107 6.75 10.67 -6.47
N PHE A 108 6.50 10.82 -7.77
CA PHE A 108 7.49 10.60 -8.82
C PHE A 108 7.78 11.85 -9.66
N LEU A 109 7.50 13.05 -9.14
CA LEU A 109 7.69 14.31 -9.87
C LEU A 109 9.16 14.73 -10.01
N ALA A 110 10.04 14.29 -9.10
CA ALA A 110 11.44 14.68 -9.12
C ALA A 110 12.15 14.12 -10.37
N GLU A 111 12.89 14.96 -11.08
CA GLU A 111 13.62 14.58 -12.31
C GLU A 111 14.59 13.41 -12.08
N ASP A 112 15.11 13.26 -10.86
CA ASP A 112 16.05 12.20 -10.49
C ASP A 112 15.47 10.79 -10.67
N TRP A 113 14.13 10.65 -10.63
CA TRP A 113 13.44 9.40 -10.97
C TRP A 113 13.67 8.97 -12.42
N HIS A 114 13.72 9.91 -13.36
CA HIS A 114 13.89 9.63 -14.79
C HIS A 114 15.33 9.77 -15.26
N ARG A 115 16.15 10.57 -14.56
CA ARG A 115 17.55 10.80 -14.91
C ARG A 115 18.42 9.56 -14.69
N HIS A 116 18.13 8.78 -13.65
CA HIS A 116 18.94 7.65 -13.23
C HIS A 116 18.23 6.33 -13.56
N LEU A 117 18.86 5.51 -14.41
CA LEU A 117 18.27 4.26 -14.91
C LEU A 117 17.79 3.31 -13.82
N SER A 118 18.51 3.20 -12.70
CA SER A 118 18.12 2.32 -11.59
C SER A 118 16.80 2.74 -10.93
N PHE A 119 16.58 4.04 -10.74
CA PHE A 119 15.37 4.56 -10.10
C PHE A 119 14.20 4.56 -11.08
N ASP A 120 14.47 4.85 -12.34
CA ASP A 120 13.52 4.80 -13.45
C ASP A 120 12.95 3.37 -13.62
N VAL A 121 13.82 2.37 -13.69
CA VAL A 121 13.40 0.96 -13.79
C VAL A 121 12.67 0.51 -12.52
N LEU A 122 13.11 0.93 -11.34
CA LEU A 122 12.44 0.63 -10.07
C LEU A 122 11.03 1.22 -10.01
N GLN A 123 10.87 2.47 -10.42
CA GLN A 123 9.57 3.15 -10.52
C GLN A 123 8.65 2.40 -11.50
N GLN A 124 9.13 2.12 -12.72
CA GLN A 124 8.32 1.41 -13.72
C GLN A 124 7.92 0.02 -13.25
N ALA A 125 8.83 -0.72 -12.61
CA ALA A 125 8.53 -2.03 -12.03
C ALA A 125 7.45 -1.92 -10.94
N TYR A 126 7.54 -0.93 -10.05
CA TYR A 126 6.51 -0.66 -9.05
C TYR A 126 5.16 -0.33 -9.70
N LEU A 127 5.11 0.54 -10.70
CA LEU A 127 3.88 0.92 -11.40
C LEU A 127 3.25 -0.27 -12.13
N ILE A 128 4.05 -1.10 -12.79
CA ILE A 128 3.59 -2.33 -13.46
C ILE A 128 2.92 -3.27 -12.46
N ASN A 129 3.57 -3.53 -11.32
CA ASN A 129 3.08 -4.47 -10.31
C ASN A 129 1.87 -3.92 -9.54
N SER A 130 1.92 -2.66 -9.10
CA SER A 130 0.82 -2.03 -8.36
C SER A 130 -0.45 -1.92 -9.21
N ARG A 131 -0.34 -1.52 -10.49
CA ARG A 131 -1.48 -1.49 -11.41
C ARG A 131 -2.02 -2.88 -11.70
N ALA A 132 -1.15 -3.87 -11.93
CA ALA A 132 -1.60 -5.25 -12.16
C ALA A 132 -2.38 -5.81 -10.96
N PHE A 133 -1.88 -5.57 -9.73
CA PHE A 133 -2.56 -5.97 -8.52
C PHE A 133 -3.91 -5.26 -8.33
N LEU A 134 -3.95 -3.94 -8.52
CA LEU A 134 -5.20 -3.18 -8.42
C LEU A 134 -6.22 -3.61 -9.48
N SER A 135 -5.81 -3.79 -10.74
CA SER A 135 -6.69 -4.27 -11.80
C SER A 135 -7.22 -5.68 -11.55
N TRP A 136 -6.42 -6.56 -10.92
CA TRP A 136 -6.88 -7.88 -10.52
C TRP A 136 -7.99 -7.78 -9.46
N VAL A 137 -7.78 -6.97 -8.41
CA VAL A 137 -8.80 -6.74 -7.36
C VAL A 137 -10.06 -6.07 -7.93
N GLU A 138 -9.92 -5.12 -8.84
CA GLU A 138 -11.06 -4.45 -9.51
C GLU A 138 -11.90 -5.41 -10.34
N GLY A 139 -11.26 -6.40 -10.95
CA GLY A 139 -11.86 -7.42 -11.81
C GLY A 139 -12.47 -8.61 -11.06
N MET A 140 -12.38 -8.68 -9.73
CA MET A 140 -13.03 -9.71 -8.92
C MET A 140 -14.56 -9.57 -9.00
N GLU A 141 -15.25 -10.68 -9.23
CA GLU A 141 -16.72 -10.76 -9.33
C GLU A 141 -17.28 -11.49 -8.10
N GLY A 142 -18.56 -11.27 -7.77
CA GLY A 142 -19.25 -12.05 -6.72
C GLY A 142 -19.16 -11.50 -5.30
N LEU A 143 -18.60 -10.30 -5.10
CA LEU A 143 -18.57 -9.63 -3.80
C LEU A 143 -19.73 -8.63 -3.64
N PRO A 144 -20.37 -8.57 -2.46
CA PRO A 144 -21.33 -7.50 -2.17
C PRO A 144 -20.65 -6.13 -2.26
N GLY A 145 -21.34 -5.14 -2.82
CA GLY A 145 -20.79 -3.81 -3.13
C GLY A 145 -19.92 -3.19 -2.04
N PRO A 146 -20.37 -3.13 -0.76
CA PRO A 146 -19.55 -2.62 0.34
C PRO A 146 -18.23 -3.36 0.55
N GLY A 147 -18.21 -4.69 0.36
CA GLY A 147 -16.99 -5.50 0.48
C GLY A 147 -16.00 -5.24 -0.65
N ARG A 148 -16.49 -4.98 -1.87
CA ARG A 148 -15.64 -4.64 -3.03
C ARG A 148 -14.90 -3.32 -2.84
N ASP A 149 -15.60 -2.27 -2.42
CA ASP A 149 -14.99 -0.95 -2.20
C ASP A 149 -13.96 -0.97 -1.06
N GLN A 150 -14.25 -1.74 0.00
CA GLN A 150 -13.34 -1.98 1.11
C GLN A 150 -12.07 -2.73 0.68
N MET A 151 -12.21 -3.78 -0.14
CA MET A 151 -11.06 -4.50 -0.69
C MET A 151 -10.20 -3.60 -1.57
N LEU A 152 -10.81 -2.79 -2.44
CA LEU A 152 -10.09 -1.81 -3.25
C LEU A 152 -9.37 -0.77 -2.41
N PHE A 153 -9.99 -0.30 -1.33
CA PHE A 153 -9.35 0.59 -0.37
C PHE A 153 -8.10 -0.06 0.21
N TYR A 154 -8.18 -1.28 0.76
CA TYR A 154 -7.01 -1.95 1.34
C TYR A 154 -5.94 -2.28 0.29
N ALA A 155 -6.32 -2.66 -0.92
CA ALA A 155 -5.38 -2.89 -2.02
C ALA A 155 -4.60 -1.62 -2.40
N ARG A 156 -5.28 -0.46 -2.43
CA ARG A 156 -4.64 0.85 -2.63
C ARG A 156 -3.71 1.21 -1.47
N GLN A 157 -4.09 0.92 -0.23
CA GLN A 157 -3.22 1.18 0.92
C GLN A 157 -1.97 0.29 0.90
N LEU A 158 -2.12 -0.99 0.59
CA LEU A 158 -1.01 -1.93 0.47
C LEU A 158 -0.02 -1.49 -0.63
N THR A 159 -0.52 -1.24 -1.84
CA THR A 159 0.32 -0.79 -2.94
C THR A 159 0.98 0.55 -2.63
N SER A 160 0.26 1.49 -2.02
CA SER A 160 0.82 2.77 -1.61
C SER A 160 1.91 2.63 -0.55
N ALA A 161 1.77 1.73 0.42
CA ALA A 161 2.77 1.46 1.45
C ALA A 161 4.05 0.83 0.88
N LEU A 162 3.92 0.02 -0.17
CA LEU A 162 5.03 -0.62 -0.88
C LEU A 162 5.73 0.31 -1.88
N SER A 163 5.27 1.56 -2.03
CA SER A 163 5.91 2.52 -2.94
C SER A 163 7.38 2.75 -2.60
N PRO A 164 8.30 2.71 -3.59
CA PRO A 164 9.72 2.98 -3.35
C PRO A 164 9.98 4.41 -2.89
N SER A 165 9.05 5.33 -3.13
CA SER A 165 9.12 6.72 -2.65
C SER A 165 9.07 6.83 -1.12
N ASN A 166 8.52 5.84 -0.42
CA ASN A 166 8.36 5.84 1.04
C ASN A 166 9.66 5.55 1.79
N TYR A 167 10.68 4.99 1.13
CA TYR A 167 11.89 4.53 1.79
C TYR A 167 13.10 5.38 1.36
N PRO A 168 13.88 5.93 2.30
CA PRO A 168 15.02 6.80 1.99
C PRO A 168 16.05 6.19 1.02
N LEU A 169 16.26 4.87 1.09
CA LEU A 169 17.26 4.17 0.28
C LEU A 169 16.83 3.98 -1.18
N THR A 170 15.53 4.06 -1.46
CA THR A 170 14.96 3.88 -2.80
C THR A 170 14.39 5.16 -3.38
N ASN A 171 14.51 6.28 -2.65
CA ASN A 171 14.02 7.58 -3.06
C ASN A 171 15.19 8.47 -3.53
N PRO A 172 15.32 8.77 -4.83
CA PRO A 172 16.46 9.50 -5.37
C PRO A 172 16.51 10.96 -4.88
N GLU A 173 15.36 11.61 -4.68
CA GLU A 173 15.30 12.97 -4.16
C GLU A 173 15.85 13.03 -2.73
N VAL A 174 15.45 12.07 -1.88
CA VAL A 174 15.96 11.97 -0.51
C VAL A 174 17.47 11.70 -0.51
N LEU A 175 17.97 10.81 -1.36
CA LEU A 175 19.40 10.52 -1.47
C LEU A 175 20.19 11.75 -1.92
N ARG A 176 19.69 12.50 -2.91
CA ARG A 176 20.31 13.74 -3.38
C ARG A 176 20.37 14.79 -2.27
N ILE A 177 19.25 15.07 -1.60
CA ILE A 177 19.20 16.03 -0.49
C ILE A 177 20.11 15.57 0.67
N THR A 178 20.15 14.27 0.95
CA THR A 178 21.03 13.68 1.97
C THR A 178 22.49 13.92 1.63
N TRP A 179 22.88 13.76 0.37
CA TRP A 179 24.21 14.08 -0.09
C TRP A 179 24.54 15.58 0.04
N GLU A 180 23.67 16.45 -0.48
CA GLU A 180 23.82 17.91 -0.46
C GLU A 180 23.92 18.46 0.98
N ARG A 181 23.07 17.96 1.89
CA ARG A 181 23.02 18.39 3.29
C ARG A 181 23.90 17.54 4.21
N LYS A 182 24.75 16.66 3.67
CA LYS A 182 25.64 15.76 4.45
C LYS A 182 24.90 14.99 5.55
N GLY A 183 23.68 14.54 5.26
CA GLY A 183 22.81 13.79 6.17
C GLY A 183 21.99 14.62 7.16
N MET A 184 22.13 15.95 7.16
CA MET A 184 21.44 16.80 8.15
C MET A 184 19.92 16.75 8.04
N ASN A 185 19.37 16.54 6.83
CA ASN A 185 17.94 16.34 6.62
C ASN A 185 17.38 15.14 7.41
N LEU A 186 18.14 14.05 7.53
CA LEU A 186 17.71 12.87 8.27
C LEU A 186 17.77 13.10 9.78
N VAL A 187 18.79 13.84 10.24
CA VAL A 187 18.92 14.25 11.64
C VAL A 187 17.76 15.17 12.04
N ASP A 188 17.46 16.17 11.21
CA ASP A 188 16.34 17.09 11.43
C ASP A 188 15.00 16.33 11.43
N GLY A 189 14.80 15.42 10.49
CA GLY A 189 13.60 14.57 10.44
C GLY A 189 13.44 13.66 11.66
N ALA A 190 14.54 13.07 12.15
CA ALA A 190 14.52 12.24 13.36
C ALA A 190 14.19 13.06 14.62
N ARG A 191 14.68 14.30 14.72
CA ARG A 191 14.29 15.22 15.81
C ARG A 191 12.80 15.50 15.77
N ASN A 192 12.26 15.83 14.60
CA ASN A 192 10.82 16.05 14.41
C ASN A 192 10.00 14.82 14.84
N LEU A 193 10.41 13.62 14.41
CA LEU A 193 9.74 12.37 14.79
C LEU A 193 9.74 12.14 16.31
N VAL A 194 10.86 12.40 16.98
CA VAL A 194 10.96 12.28 18.45
C VAL A 194 10.03 13.28 19.14
N ASP A 195 9.98 14.52 18.65
CA ASP A 195 9.12 15.55 19.23
C ASP A 195 7.63 15.24 18.99
N ASP A 196 7.27 14.70 17.82
CA ASP A 196 5.92 14.23 17.53
C ASP A 196 5.48 13.09 18.47
N ILE A 197 6.35 12.11 18.71
CA ILE A 197 6.08 11.00 19.64
C ILE A 197 5.89 11.52 21.08
N ARG A 198 6.71 12.48 21.51
CA ARG A 198 6.61 13.08 22.85
C ARG A 198 5.32 13.85 23.03
N GLN A 199 4.90 14.60 22.02
CA GLN A 199 3.69 15.42 22.07
C GLN A 199 2.42 14.57 21.90
N ASN A 200 2.53 13.43 21.22
CA ASN A 200 1.41 12.54 20.94
C ASN A 200 1.79 11.07 21.24
N PRO A 201 1.77 10.64 22.51
CA PRO A 201 2.18 9.29 22.92
C PRO A 201 1.34 8.17 22.28
N ASN A 202 0.19 8.51 21.69
CA ASN A 202 -0.66 7.57 20.95
C ASN A 202 -0.27 7.40 19.46
N LEU A 203 0.88 7.91 18.99
CA LEU A 203 1.45 7.70 17.64
C LEU A 203 0.59 8.12 16.42
N PHE A 204 -0.66 8.57 16.59
CA PHE A 204 -1.59 8.85 15.48
C PHE A 204 -1.94 10.32 15.24
N ASN A 205 -1.29 11.26 15.93
CA ASN A 205 -1.53 12.68 15.72
C ASN A 205 -0.21 13.36 15.36
N VAL A 206 0.08 13.47 14.06
CA VAL A 206 1.25 14.23 13.57
C VAL A 206 0.94 15.71 13.77
N ALA A 207 1.87 16.48 14.35
CA ALA A 207 1.67 17.90 14.55
C ALA A 207 1.67 18.63 13.20
N MET A 208 0.49 19.00 12.71
CA MET A 208 0.34 19.76 11.45
C MET A 208 0.71 21.24 11.57
N THR A 209 0.82 21.75 12.80
CA THR A 209 1.14 23.15 13.08
C THR A 209 1.81 23.28 14.44
N ASP A 210 2.60 24.33 14.62
CA ASP A 210 3.17 24.68 15.92
C ASP A 210 2.06 25.19 16.85
N ARG A 211 1.65 24.36 17.80
CA ARG A 211 0.61 24.71 18.78
C ARG A 211 1.06 25.80 19.75
N SER A 212 2.37 25.97 19.96
CA SER A 212 2.91 27.01 20.85
C SER A 212 2.79 28.41 20.26
N ALA A 213 2.60 28.51 18.94
CA ALA A 213 2.35 29.76 18.25
C ALA A 213 0.91 30.30 18.46
N PHE A 214 0.00 29.51 19.04
CA PHE A 214 -1.41 29.88 19.23
C PHE A 214 -1.77 30.03 20.71
N GLU A 215 -2.17 31.24 21.09
CA GLU A 215 -2.64 31.61 22.41
C GLU A 215 -4.15 31.89 22.39
N VAL A 216 -4.89 31.13 23.19
CA VAL A 216 -6.33 31.25 23.36
C VAL A 216 -6.67 32.62 23.94
N GLY A 217 -7.48 33.41 23.22
CA GLY A 217 -7.82 34.79 23.58
C GLY A 217 -6.81 35.85 23.12
N GLY A 218 -5.65 35.43 22.60
CA GLY A 218 -4.68 36.32 21.94
C GLY A 218 -4.86 36.31 20.42
N ASN A 219 -4.30 35.29 19.78
CA ASN A 219 -4.40 35.09 18.32
C ASN A 219 -5.31 33.92 17.93
N LEU A 220 -5.90 33.22 18.91
CA LEU A 220 -6.97 32.25 18.72
C LEU A 220 -8.26 32.80 19.35
N ALA A 221 -9.24 33.16 18.53
CA ALA A 221 -10.51 33.70 19.02
C ALA A 221 -11.37 32.61 19.68
N THR A 222 -11.81 32.84 20.93
CA THR A 222 -12.81 32.00 21.61
C THR A 222 -14.14 32.74 21.68
N THR A 223 -14.88 32.74 20.58
CA THR A 223 -16.31 33.07 20.62
C THR A 223 -17.09 31.85 21.10
N PRO A 224 -18.02 31.99 22.07
CA PRO A 224 -18.90 30.90 22.47
C PRO A 224 -19.70 30.40 21.26
N GLY A 225 -19.35 29.22 20.74
CA GLY A 225 -20.06 28.56 19.66
C GLY A 225 -21.19 27.68 20.20
N LYS A 226 -22.32 27.63 19.49
CA LYS A 226 -23.41 26.67 19.76
C LYS A 226 -23.40 25.62 18.66
N VAL A 227 -23.23 24.34 19.03
CA VAL A 227 -23.36 23.22 18.09
C VAL A 227 -24.83 23.10 17.70
N VAL A 228 -25.14 23.45 16.44
CA VAL A 228 -26.50 23.40 15.90
C VAL A 228 -26.84 22.02 15.32
N TYR A 229 -25.84 21.19 15.06
CA TYR A 229 -26.01 19.84 14.54
C TYR A 229 -24.74 19.00 14.75
N GLN A 230 -24.88 17.74 15.16
CA GLN A 230 -23.80 16.76 15.27
C GLN A 230 -24.33 15.41 14.76
N ASN A 231 -23.67 14.85 13.74
CA ASN A 231 -23.96 13.54 13.16
C ASN A 231 -23.36 12.41 14.00
#